data_AF-A0A7G8WGV4-F1
#
_entry.id   AF-A0A7G8WGV4-F1
#
_cell.length_a   1.000
_cell.length_b   1.000
_cell.length_c   1.000
_cell.angle_alpha   90.00
_cell.angle_beta   90.00
_cell.angle_gamma   90.00
#
_symmetry.space_group_name_H-M   'P 1'
#
loop_
_entity.id
_entity.type
_entity.pdbx_description
1 polymer ?
#
loop_
_entity_poly.entity_id
_entity_poly.type
_entity_poly.pdbx_seq_one_letter_code
_entity_poly.pdbx_strand_id
1 'polypeptide(L)'
;MIEWSRYRLNGRYFTPLGENGMAERFPTICPRGHPLGPDTVLVGSYPCLCAHRPHRTWRCWTCDSGRVDSVWVWPPCIHHPEWTAWAI
;
A
#
# COMPACT_ATOMS: atom_id res chain seq x y z
N MET A 1 2.26 -25.04 3.63
CA MET A 1 3.32 -24.08 3.24
C MET A 1 2.78 -23.24 2.09
N ILE A 2 2.78 -21.91 2.22
CA ILE A 2 2.19 -21.02 1.21
C ILE A 2 3.17 -20.84 0.05
N GLU A 3 2.73 -21.17 -1.16
CA GLU A 3 3.53 -21.04 -2.37
C GLU A 3 3.38 -19.62 -2.95
N TRP A 4 4.40 -18.79 -2.75
CA TRP A 4 4.41 -17.36 -3.16
C TRP A 4 4.13 -17.15 -4.65
N SER A 5 4.70 -18.00 -5.51
CA SER A 5 4.57 -17.98 -6.97
C SER A 5 3.13 -18.21 -7.44
N ARG A 6 2.42 -19.16 -6.80
CA ARG A 6 1.04 -19.52 -7.16
C ARG A 6 0.08 -18.34 -7.02
N TYR A 7 0.26 -17.52 -5.99
CA TYR A 7 -0.60 -16.37 -5.69
C TYR A 7 -0.02 -15.04 -6.18
N ARG A 8 1.12 -15.07 -6.90
CA ARG A 8 1.86 -13.87 -7.33
C ARG A 8 2.12 -12.89 -6.18
N LEU A 9 2.33 -13.42 -4.99
CA LEU A 9 2.64 -12.63 -3.80
C LEU A 9 4.11 -12.24 -3.84
N ASN A 10 4.41 -11.01 -3.43
CA ASN A 10 5.77 -10.50 -3.34
C ASN A 10 6.17 -10.38 -1.87
N GLY A 11 7.26 -11.03 -1.47
CA GLY A 11 7.78 -11.01 -0.09
C GLY A 11 8.10 -9.63 0.46
N ARG A 12 8.27 -8.64 -0.43
CA ARG A 12 8.40 -7.24 -0.04
C ARG A 12 7.10 -6.64 0.51
N TYR A 13 5.94 -7.12 0.06
CA TYR A 13 4.64 -6.48 0.33
C TYR A 13 3.69 -7.37 1.13
N PHE A 14 4.03 -8.65 1.31
CA PHE A 14 3.24 -9.57 2.12
C PHE A 14 4.11 -10.24 3.18
N THR A 15 3.47 -10.64 4.27
CA THR A 15 4.09 -11.44 5.33
C THR A 15 3.18 -12.60 5.71
N PRO A 16 3.74 -13.77 6.06
CA PRO A 16 2.95 -14.87 6.61
C PRO A 16 2.21 -14.43 7.89
N LEU A 17 0.98 -14.92 8.06
CA LEU A 17 0.14 -14.71 9.23
C LEU A 17 -0.42 -16.07 9.68
N GLY A 18 0.11 -16.61 10.78
CA GLY A 18 -0.22 -17.97 11.21
C GLY A 18 0.25 -19.04 10.22
N GLU A 19 -0.37 -20.21 10.27
CA GLU A 19 0.05 -21.37 9.47
C GLU A 19 -0.36 -21.29 7.99
N ASN A 20 -1.47 -20.60 7.70
CA ASN A 20 -2.10 -20.61 6.37
C ASN A 20 -2.57 -19.21 5.91
N GLY A 21 -2.27 -18.14 6.64
CA GLY A 21 -2.66 -16.78 6.28
C GLY A 21 -1.51 -15.97 5.67
N MET A 22 -1.87 -14.94 4.91
CA MET A 22 -0.97 -13.89 4.44
C MET A 22 -1.58 -12.54 4.78
N ALA A 23 -0.77 -11.62 5.27
CA ALA A 23 -1.15 -10.23 5.46
C ALA A 23 -0.40 -9.35 4.45
N GLU A 24 -1.11 -8.43 3.83
CA GLU A 24 -0.47 -7.29 3.16
C GLU A 24 0.25 -6.47 4.24
N ARG A 25 1.53 -6.21 4.02
CA ARG A 25 2.28 -5.27 4.87
C ARG A 25 1.65 -3.88 4.69
N PHE A 26 1.87 -2.99 5.64
CA PHE A 26 1.35 -1.62 5.56
C PHE A 26 2.44 -0.61 6.00
N PRO A 27 2.45 0.62 5.47
CA PRO A 27 3.34 1.67 5.96
C PRO A 27 2.94 2.07 7.39
N THR A 28 3.89 2.10 8.31
CA THR A 28 3.68 2.53 9.70
C THR A 28 4.00 4.01 9.92
N ILE A 29 4.66 4.65 8.96
CA ILE A 29 5.09 6.05 8.99
C ILE A 29 4.90 6.64 7.60
N CYS A 30 4.39 7.87 7.49
CA CYS A 30 4.33 8.58 6.21
C CYS A 30 5.68 9.27 5.88
N PRO A 31 5.94 9.71 4.64
CA PRO A 31 7.14 10.45 4.23
C PRO A 31 7.42 11.73 5.01
N ARG A 32 6.40 12.28 5.69
CA ARG A 32 6.57 13.43 6.58
C ARG A 32 6.85 13.06 8.04
N GLY A 33 6.92 11.77 8.34
CA GLY A 33 7.22 11.26 9.69
C GLY A 33 6.00 11.06 10.58
N HIS A 34 4.77 11.26 10.10
CA HIS A 34 3.58 11.01 10.93
C HIS A 34 3.35 9.51 11.12
N PRO A 35 3.05 9.05 12.36
CA PRO A 35 2.71 7.66 12.61
C PRO A 35 1.38 7.29 11.96
N LEU A 36 1.35 6.12 11.34
CA LEU A 36 0.17 5.53 10.68
C LEU A 36 -0.31 4.32 11.48
N GLY A 37 -1.63 4.25 11.67
CA GLY A 37 -2.29 3.22 12.44
C GLY A 37 -3.81 3.40 12.39
N PRO A 38 -4.56 2.77 13.32
CA PRO A 38 -5.99 2.97 13.45
C PRO A 38 -6.33 4.47 13.47
N ASP A 39 -7.35 4.86 12.71
CA ASP A 39 -7.88 6.23 12.63
C ASP A 39 -6.92 7.32 12.14
N THR A 40 -5.67 7.00 11.75
CA THR A 40 -4.70 7.98 11.21
C THR A 40 -4.34 7.77 9.75
N VAL A 41 -4.84 6.68 9.14
CA VAL A 41 -4.65 6.37 7.73
C VAL A 41 -5.95 5.92 7.07
N LEU A 42 -6.25 6.45 5.88
CA LEU A 42 -7.25 5.89 4.98
C LEU A 42 -6.60 4.80 4.14
N VAL A 43 -7.15 3.60 4.18
CA VAL A 43 -6.75 2.51 3.28
C VAL A 43 -7.79 2.38 2.18
N GLY A 44 -7.36 2.56 0.94
CA GLY A 44 -8.23 2.54 -0.23
C GLY A 44 -7.89 1.45 -1.23
N SER A 45 -8.78 1.24 -2.19
CA SER A 45 -8.48 0.48 -3.40
C SER A 45 -8.87 1.33 -4.60
N TYR A 46 -7.93 1.55 -5.51
CA TYR A 46 -8.16 2.33 -6.72
C TYR A 46 -8.12 1.41 -7.95
N PRO A 47 -9.26 1.22 -8.65
CA PRO A 47 -9.28 0.41 -9.87
C PRO A 47 -8.45 1.08 -10.95
N CYS A 48 -7.49 0.35 -11.50
CA CYS A 48 -6.63 0.85 -12.57
C CYS A 48 -6.21 -0.28 -13.50
N LEU A 49 -6.04 0.04 -14.78
CA LEU A 49 -5.70 -0.96 -15.80
C LEU A 49 -4.21 -1.27 -15.89
N CYS A 50 -3.33 -0.40 -15.38
CA CYS A 50 -1.89 -0.52 -15.62
C CYS A 50 -1.20 -1.67 -14.87
N ALA A 51 -1.80 -2.15 -13.78
CA ALA A 51 -1.18 -3.14 -12.89
C ALA A 51 -1.79 -4.54 -12.98
N HIS A 52 -2.77 -4.76 -13.88
CA HIS A 52 -3.62 -5.96 -13.94
C HIS A 52 -4.31 -6.32 -12.60
N ARG A 53 -4.31 -5.39 -11.65
CA ARG A 53 -4.98 -5.46 -10.34
C ARG A 53 -5.24 -4.03 -9.84
N PRO A 54 -6.23 -3.82 -8.96
CA PRO A 54 -6.41 -2.53 -8.31
C PRO A 54 -5.16 -2.12 -7.53
N HIS A 55 -4.88 -0.82 -7.48
CA HIS A 55 -3.88 -0.30 -6.58
C HIS A 55 -4.41 -0.28 -5.16
N ARG A 56 -3.59 -0.71 -4.20
CA ARG A 56 -3.77 -0.38 -2.80
C ARG A 56 -3.26 1.04 -2.58
N THR A 57 -4.06 1.86 -1.92
CA THR A 57 -3.65 3.22 -1.52
C THR A 57 -3.66 3.39 -0.01
N TRP A 58 -2.73 4.16 0.51
CA TRP A 58 -2.69 4.60 1.90
C TRP A 58 -2.61 6.12 1.92
N ARG A 59 -3.48 6.77 2.69
CA ARG A 59 -3.48 8.23 2.83
C ARG A 59 -3.39 8.65 4.27
N CYS A 60 -2.38 9.43 4.62
CA CYS A 60 -2.20 9.92 5.99
C CYS A 60 -3.19 11.04 6.29
N TRP A 61 -4.07 10.87 7.28
CA TRP A 61 -5.08 11.87 7.64
C TRP A 61 -4.48 13.18 8.12
N THR A 62 -3.38 13.13 8.87
CA THR A 62 -2.66 14.34 9.31
C THR A 62 -2.10 15.14 8.11
N CYS A 63 -1.68 14.45 7.05
CA CYS A 63 -1.25 15.11 5.82
C CYS A 63 -2.42 15.52 4.93
N ASP A 64 -3.62 14.97 5.15
CA ASP A 64 -4.78 15.08 4.27
C ASP A 64 -5.40 16.48 4.32
N SER A 65 -4.71 17.38 3.64
CA SER A 65 -5.11 18.74 3.29
C SER A 65 -5.17 18.90 1.77
N GLY A 66 -5.50 17.81 1.05
CA GLY A 66 -5.53 17.79 -0.42
C GLY A 66 -4.16 17.64 -1.11
N ARG A 67 -3.09 17.30 -0.37
CA ARG A 67 -1.75 17.14 -0.95
C ARG A 67 -1.52 15.75 -1.54
N VAL A 68 -0.93 15.67 -2.73
CA VAL A 68 -0.67 14.42 -3.47
C VAL A 68 0.41 13.54 -2.85
N ASP A 69 1.38 14.13 -2.14
CA ASP A 69 2.43 13.42 -1.41
C ASP A 69 1.92 12.68 -0.15
N SER A 70 0.63 12.83 0.16
CA SER A 70 -0.04 12.09 1.23
C SER A 70 -0.51 10.71 0.80
N VAL A 71 -0.40 10.35 -0.48
CA VAL A 71 -0.89 9.07 -1.03
C VAL A 71 0.27 8.15 -1.37
N TRP A 72 0.30 6.98 -0.73
CA TRP A 72 1.16 5.86 -1.10
C TRP A 72 0.40 4.85 -1.91
N VAL A 73 1.04 4.32 -2.94
CA VAL A 73 0.42 3.37 -3.85
C VAL A 73 1.25 2.10 -4.01
N TRP A 74 0.58 0.95 -4.01
CA TRP A 74 1.16 -0.31 -4.43
C TRP A 74 0.22 -1.07 -5.40
N PRO A 75 0.73 -1.59 -6.53
CA PRO A 75 2.06 -1.31 -7.10
C PRO A 75 2.18 0.17 -7.55
N PRO A 76 3.38 0.65 -7.94
CA PRO A 76 3.54 1.96 -8.57
C PRO A 76 2.57 2.13 -9.75
N CYS A 77 1.97 3.31 -9.89
CA CYS A 77 1.00 3.59 -10.95
C CYS A 77 1.61 4.52 -12.01
N ILE A 78 1.60 4.10 -13.28
CA ILE A 78 2.07 4.95 -14.39
C ILE A 78 1.08 6.07 -14.76
N HIS A 79 -0.20 5.89 -14.43
CA HIS A 79 -1.25 6.87 -14.71
C HIS A 79 -1.38 7.94 -13.61
N HIS A 80 -0.79 7.68 -12.44
CA HIS A 80 -0.73 8.59 -11.31
C HIS A 80 0.72 8.72 -10.82
N PRO A 81 1.62 9.32 -11.63
CA PRO A 81 3.03 9.47 -11.28
C PRO A 81 3.26 10.38 -10.05
N GLU A 82 2.25 11.18 -9.68
CA GLU A 82 2.26 12.01 -8.49
C GLU A 82 2.10 11.22 -7.19
N TRP A 83 1.57 9.98 -7.25
CA TRP A 83 1.46 9.13 -6.07
C TRP A 83 2.80 8.53 -5.72
N THR A 84 3.12 8.56 -4.42
CA THR A 84 4.39 8.01 -3.94
C THR A 84 4.32 6.49 -3.99
N ALA A 85 5.22 5.86 -4.75
CA ALA A 85 5.35 4.41 -4.73
C ALA A 85 5.68 3.94 -3.30
N TRP A 86 4.89 3.01 -2.77
CA TRP A 86 5.21 2.44 -1.48
C TRP A 86 6.41 1.50 -1.60
N ALA A 87 7.44 1.80 -0.82
CA ALA A 87 8.65 1.01 -0.67
C ALA A 87 8.84 0.72 0.82
N ILE A 88 8.81 -0.57 1.18
CA ILE A 88 9.39 -1.06 2.43
C ILE A 88 10.90 -1.07 2.28
#